data_AF-A0A0P9CCD2-F1
#
_entry.id   AF-A0A0P9CCD2-F1
#
_cell.length_a   1.000
_cell.length_b   1.000
_cell.length_c   1.000
_cell.angle_alpha   90.00
_cell.angle_beta   90.00
_cell.angle_gamma   90.00
#
_symmetry.space_group_name_H-M   'P 1'
#
loop_
_entity.id
_entity.type
_entity.pdbx_description
1 polymer ?
#
loop_
_entity_poly.entity_id
_entity_poly.type
_entity_poly.pdbx_seq_one_letter_code
_entity_poly.pdbx_strand_id
1 'polypeptide(L)' 'MDNKDRKEHEKRILNLAKLQDSIVTHMIDQGIDETTFECPLCGAAAHIYLDKRWGYYSYCETPGCFKSRQ' A
#
# COMPACT_ATOMS: atom_id res chain seq x y z
N MET A 1 -6.01 15.74 19.42
CA MET A 1 -5.40 14.48 18.95
C MET A 1 -4.25 14.15 19.89
N ASP A 2 -4.41 13.12 20.72
CA ASP A 2 -3.41 12.68 21.69
C ASP A 2 -2.15 12.14 21.00
N ASN A 3 -0.98 12.40 21.57
CA ASN A 3 0.33 12.01 21.03
C ASN A 3 0.49 10.47 20.83
N LYS A 4 -0.35 9.68 21.51
CA LYS A 4 -0.40 8.22 21.37
C LYS A 4 -1.08 7.78 20.07
N ASP A 5 -2.15 8.47 19.68
CA ASP A 5 -2.95 8.16 18.48
C ASP A 5 -2.15 8.44 17.20
N ARG A 6 -1.38 9.53 17.21
CA ARG A 6 -0.46 9.89 16.11
C ARG A 6 0.61 8.82 15.87
N LYS A 7 1.24 8.30 16.94
CA LYS A 7 2.29 7.27 16.81
C LYS A 7 1.74 5.94 16.28
N GLU A 8 0.54 5.56 16.71
CA GLU A 8 -0.15 4.38 16.18
C GLU A 8 -0.47 4.55 14.69
N HIS A 9 -0.95 5.73 14.31
CA HIS A 9 -1.23 6.06 12.91
C HIS A 9 0.03 6.03 12.04
N GLU A 10 1.12 6.66 12.48
CA GLU A 10 2.43 6.63 11.79
C GLU A 10 2.94 5.20 11.63
N LYS A 11 2.81 4.37 12.68
CA LYS A 11 3.20 2.96 12.62
C LYS A 11 2.39 2.18 11.58
N ARG A 12 1.09 2.45 11.46
CA ARG A 12 0.24 1.81 10.45
C ARG A 12 0.62 2.25 9.02
N ILE A 13 0.95 3.52 8.81
CA ILE A 13 1.46 4.01 7.51
C ILE A 13 2.80 3.35 7.15
N LEU A 14 3.73 3.26 8.09
CA LEU A 14 5.01 2.57 7.89
C LEU A 14 4.82 1.08 7.57
N ASN A 15 3.88 0.42 8.24
CA ASN A 15 3.55 -0.97 7.95
C ASN A 15 2.93 -1.13 6.57
N LEU A 16 2.05 -0.21 6.14
CA LEU A 16 1.47 -0.20 4.80
C LEU A 16 2.57 -0.08 3.73
N ALA A 17 3.52 0.86 3.89
CA ALA A 17 4.61 1.04 2.94
C ALA A 17 5.49 -0.21 2.82
N LYS A 18 5.84 -0.85 3.96
CA LYS A 18 6.61 -2.11 3.96
C LYS A 18 5.87 -3.26 3.29
N LEU A 19 4.56 -3.36 3.53
CA LEU A 19 3.73 -4.38 2.90
C LEU A 19 3.69 -4.19 1.38
N GLN A 20 3.48 -2.95 0.92
CA GLN A 20 3.48 -2.62 -0.51
C GLN A 20 4.81 -2.97 -1.17
N ASP A 21 5.94 -2.61 -0.54
CA ASP A 21 7.28 -2.90 -1.06
C ASP A 21 7.56 -4.41 -1.19
N SER A 22 7.13 -5.19 -0.18
CA SER A 22 7.22 -6.65 -0.21
C SER A 22 6.36 -7.25 -1.32
N ILE A 23 5.11 -6.77 -1.48
CA ILE A 23 4.21 -7.23 -2.55
C ILE A 23 4.81 -6.90 -3.92
N VAL A 24 5.31 -5.69 -4.11
CA VAL A 24 5.96 -5.25 -5.34
C VAL A 24 7.16 -6.12 -5.69
N THR A 25 8.00 -6.44 -4.70
CA THR A 25 9.14 -7.34 -4.91
C THR A 25 8.68 -8.72 -5.40
N HIS A 26 7.62 -9.27 -4.80
CA HIS A 26 7.02 -10.55 -5.24
C HIS A 26 6.37 -10.46 -6.62
N MET A 27 5.76 -9.33 -6.96
CA MET A 27 5.17 -9.10 -8.28
C MET A 27 6.25 -9.03 -9.36
N ILE A 28 7.38 -8.36 -9.09
CA ILE A 28 8.53 -8.29 -10.01
C ILE A 28 9.10 -9.70 -10.26
N ASP A 29 9.29 -10.49 -9.20
CA ASP A 29 9.81 -11.85 -9.29
C ASP A 29 8.89 -12.79 -10.10
N GLN A 30 7.58 -12.66 -9.93
CA GLN A 30 6.58 -13.46 -10.64
C GLN A 30 6.17 -12.90 -12.01
N GLY A 31 6.61 -11.70 -12.37
CA GLY A 31 6.17 -11.00 -13.59
C GLY A 31 4.69 -10.62 -13.58
N ILE A 32 4.13 -10.30 -12.41
CA ILE A 32 2.74 -9.87 -12.23
C ILE A 32 2.68 -8.35 -12.32
N ASP A 33 1.84 -7.78 -13.20
CA ASP A 33 1.73 -6.32 -13.35
C ASP A 33 0.66 -5.68 -12.44
N GLU A 34 -0.31 -6.47 -11.92
CA GLU A 34 -1.37 -5.99 -11.01
C GLU A 34 -1.65 -7.03 -9.93
N THR A 35 -1.85 -6.58 -8.69
CA THR A 35 -2.37 -7.43 -7.61
C THR A 35 -3.27 -6.67 -6.65
N THR A 36 -4.05 -7.41 -5.87
CA THR A 36 -4.98 -6.90 -4.87
C THR A 36 -4.65 -7.50 -3.51
N PHE A 37 -4.71 -6.69 -2.45
CA PHE A 37 -4.45 -7.09 -1.07
C PHE A 37 -5.40 -6.39 -0.10
N GLU A 38 -5.50 -6.87 1.14
CA GLU A 38 -6.31 -6.23 2.17
C GLU A 38 -5.59 -5.01 2.77
N CYS A 39 -6.27 -3.86 2.81
CA CYS A 39 -5.72 -2.62 3.35
C CYS A 39 -5.61 -2.68 4.89
N PRO A 40 -4.41 -2.58 5.48
CA PRO A 40 -4.23 -2.61 6.94
C PRO A 40 -4.78 -1.38 7.68
N LEU A 41 -5.17 -0.32 6.95
CA LEU A 41 -5.74 0.90 7.54
C LEU A 41 -7.26 0.82 7.73
N CYS A 42 -7.96 0.20 6.77
CA CYS A 42 -9.43 0.21 6.75
C CYS A 42 -10.08 -1.16 6.50
N GLY A 43 -9.30 -2.20 6.21
CA GLY A 43 -9.79 -3.56 5.92
C GLY A 43 -10.43 -3.77 4.55
N ALA A 44 -10.53 -2.72 3.72
CA ALA A 44 -11.04 -2.84 2.35
C ALA A 44 -9.96 -3.33 1.38
N ALA A 45 -10.34 -3.65 0.14
CA ALA A 45 -9.36 -4.03 -0.86
C ALA A 45 -8.47 -2.83 -1.26
N ALA A 46 -7.22 -3.14 -1.55
CA ALA A 46 -6.24 -2.22 -2.09
C ALA A 46 -5.52 -2.86 -3.27
N HIS A 47 -5.20 -2.05 -4.26
CA HIS A 47 -4.61 -2.50 -5.51
C HIS A 47 -3.19 -1.95 -5.64
N ILE A 48 -2.32 -2.73 -6.26
CA ILE A 48 -0.97 -2.32 -6.67
C ILE A 48 -0.81 -2.61 -8.15
N TYR A 49 -0.32 -1.62 -8.88
CA TYR A 49 0.01 -1.67 -10.30
C TYR A 49 1.50 -1.44 -10.45
N LEU A 50 2.20 -2.38 -11.05
CA LEU A 50 3.57 -2.17 -11.48
C LEU A 50 3.57 -1.51 -12.86
N ASP A 51 4.30 -0.40 -12.93
CA ASP A 51 4.60 0.24 -14.19
C ASP A 51 6.12 0.21 -14.41
N LYS A 52 6.54 -0.52 -15.44
CA LYS A 52 7.97 -0.72 -15.77
C LYS A 52 8.72 0.59 -16.06
N ARG A 53 8.01 1.70 -16.29
CA ARG A 53 8.57 3.04 -16.55
C ARG A 53 8.53 3.95 -15.34
N TRP A 54 7.52 3.81 -14.48
CA TRP A 54 7.18 4.78 -13.44
C TRP A 54 7.22 4.24 -12.01
N GLY A 55 7.62 2.99 -11.80
CA GLY A 55 7.66 2.36 -10.48
C GLY A 55 6.38 1.59 -10.18
N TYR A 56 5.73 1.88 -9.06
CA TYR A 56 4.44 1.27 -8.76
C TYR A 56 3.43 2.28 -8.23
N TYR A 57 2.17 2.01 -8.54
CA TYR A 57 1.04 2.78 -8.07
C TYR A 57 0.19 1.91 -7.16
N SER A 58 -0.21 2.45 -6.02
CA SER A 58 -1.11 1.75 -5.09
C SER A 58 -2.24 2.63 -4.62
N TYR A 59 -3.43 2.05 -4.48
CA TYR A 59 -4.59 2.75 -3.94
C TYR A 59 -5.52 1.81 -3.17
N CYS A 60 -6.26 2.36 -2.22
CA CYS A 60 -7.36 1.67 -1.56
C CYS A 60 -8.70 2.01 -2.23
N GLU A 61 -9.60 1.04 -2.33
CA GLU A 61 -10.97 1.26 -2.80
C GLU A 61 -11.77 2.19 -1.88
N THR A 62 -11.45 2.19 -0.58
CA THR A 62 -12.08 3.11 0.39
C THR A 62 -11.68 4.55 0.09
N PRO A 63 -12.63 5.43 -0.27
CA PRO A 63 -12.33 6.82 -0.56
C PRO A 63 -11.73 7.53 0.67
N GLY A 64 -10.61 8.21 0.46
CA GLY A 64 -9.91 8.94 1.52
C GLY A 64 -9.00 8.07 2.41
N CYS A 65 -8.84 6.77 2.12
CA CYS A 65 -7.97 5.89 2.91
C CYS A 65 -6.48 6.11 2.59
N PHE A 66 -6.02 5.72 1.39
CA PHE A 66 -4.68 6.05 0.92
C PHE A 66 -4.59 5.97 -0.61
N LYS A 67 -3.69 6.78 -1.19
CA LYS A 67 -3.21 6.69 -2.57
C LYS A 67 -1.73 7.02 -2.56
N SER A 68 -0.89 6.10 -3.01
CA SER A 68 0.56 6.25 -2.99
C SER A 68 1.13 5.92 -4.37
N ARG A 69 2.00 6.80 -4.87
CA ARG A 69 2.81 6.58 -6.08
C ARG A 69 4.27 6.69 -5.68
N GLN A 70 5.05 5.66 -5.96
CA GLN A 70 6.46 5.53 -5.58
C GLN A 70 7.32 5.38 -6.82
#